data_AF-A0A974ZKY6-F1
#
_entry.id   AF-A0A974ZKY6-F1
#
_cell.length_a   1.000
_cell.length_b   1.000
_cell.length_c   1.000
_cell.angle_alpha   90.00
_cell.angle_beta   90.00
_cell.angle_gamma   90.00
#
_symmetry.space_group_name_H-M   'P 1'
#
loop_
_entity.id
_entity.type
_entity.pdbx_description
1 polymer ?
#
loop_
_entity_poly.entity_id
_entity_poly.type
_entity_poly.pdbx_seq_one_letter_code
_entity_poly.pdbx_strand_id
1 'polypeptide(L)'
;MGFINKIEQGLEKAVRSTFSKGGQFEPVDIANRVRTEMDNRAYAIPSGRTIAPNVFTIEFAADDFHRVQDWGAPLAEELCDVAIRHARAQAYSLRGSVRVTFVVGDDLEPGDFVVNSSQEKIAAPHQETSAAATGAFHRQARTPSAPSQNARGEASLPSRIIKPAAPHTSPAYGGRSEPHRADPSFTPPKPAVQVVLDINGELYSINSFPVVLGRGRTADITVEDAGVSRRHLEIDERDGTYIASDLGSTNGSQLDGAPLIGRREISNGSVISMGRARIIFRLMVPRS
;
A
#
# COMPACT_ATOMS: atom_id res chain seq x y z
N MET A 1 -2.45 -21.23 -1.56
CA MET A 1 -3.38 -20.84 -2.65
C MET A 1 -4.29 -19.79 -2.07
N GLY A 2 -4.14 -18.56 -2.54
CA GLY A 2 -4.62 -17.37 -1.83
C GLY A 2 -6.13 -17.17 -1.86
N PHE A 3 -6.65 -16.61 -0.77
CA PHE A 3 -8.04 -16.18 -0.62
C PHE A 3 -8.45 -15.16 -1.69
N ILE A 4 -7.52 -14.31 -2.16
CA ILE A 4 -7.78 -13.37 -3.27
C ILE A 4 -8.01 -14.12 -4.59
N ASN A 5 -7.17 -15.11 -4.92
CA ASN A 5 -7.32 -15.88 -6.16
C ASN A 5 -8.62 -16.72 -6.17
N LYS A 6 -9.12 -17.10 -4.98
CA LYS A 6 -10.41 -17.80 -4.83
C LYS A 6 -11.60 -16.85 -4.97
N ILE A 7 -11.44 -15.57 -4.62
CA ILE A 7 -12.41 -14.51 -4.90
C ILE A 7 -12.39 -14.16 -6.38
N GLU A 8 -11.22 -14.01 -7.00
CA GLU A 8 -11.08 -13.78 -8.45
C GLU A 8 -11.72 -14.91 -9.27
N GLN A 9 -11.44 -16.17 -8.93
CA GLN A 9 -12.07 -17.35 -9.56
C GLN A 9 -13.58 -17.48 -9.25
N GLY A 10 -14.04 -16.93 -8.13
CA GLY A 10 -15.46 -16.85 -7.78
C GLY A 10 -16.20 -15.74 -8.53
N LEU A 11 -15.49 -14.64 -8.83
CA LEU A 11 -16.00 -13.48 -9.54
C LEU A 11 -16.19 -13.78 -11.02
N GLU A 12 -15.32 -14.59 -11.64
CA GLU A 12 -15.49 -15.06 -13.03
C GLU A 12 -16.80 -15.86 -13.24
N LYS A 13 -17.35 -16.50 -12.18
CA LYS A 13 -18.66 -17.20 -12.21
C LYS A 13 -19.84 -16.35 -11.71
N ALA A 14 -19.58 -15.20 -11.08
CA ALA A 14 -20.59 -14.35 -10.45
C ALA A 14 -20.93 -13.07 -11.25
N VAL A 15 -20.48 -12.92 -12.51
CA VAL A 15 -20.84 -11.80 -13.41
C VAL A 15 -22.31 -11.88 -13.91
N ARG A 16 -23.22 -12.47 -13.13
CA ARG A 16 -24.65 -12.55 -13.47
C ARG A 16 -25.62 -12.36 -12.29
N SER A 17 -25.18 -11.75 -11.20
CA SER A 17 -26.11 -11.22 -10.20
C SER A 17 -25.69 -9.84 -9.71
N THR A 18 -26.35 -8.84 -10.29
CA THR A 18 -27.07 -7.75 -9.63
C THR A 18 -26.43 -7.10 -8.39
N PHE A 19 -26.33 -5.76 -8.43
CA PHE A 19 -26.04 -4.76 -7.36
C PHE A 19 -24.56 -4.35 -7.20
N SER A 20 -24.18 -3.06 -7.12
CA SER A 20 -24.94 -1.85 -6.74
C SER A 20 -24.51 -0.58 -7.48
N LYS A 21 -25.51 0.27 -7.77
CA LYS A 21 -25.33 1.73 -7.80
C LYS A 21 -24.89 2.17 -6.41
N GLY A 22 -23.69 2.74 -6.26
CA GLY A 22 -23.20 3.35 -5.02
C GLY A 22 -21.94 2.65 -4.49
N GLY A 23 -20.87 3.41 -4.29
CA GLY A 23 -19.51 2.93 -4.06
C GLY A 23 -19.33 2.04 -2.84
N GLN A 24 -19.06 0.76 -3.07
CA GLN A 24 -18.44 -0.12 -2.09
C GLN A 24 -17.17 -0.70 -2.70
N PHE A 25 -16.02 -0.43 -2.07
CA PHE A 25 -14.74 -1.00 -2.45
C PHE A 25 -14.71 -2.53 -2.25
N GLU A 26 -13.94 -3.21 -3.08
CA GLU A 26 -13.69 -4.64 -3.05
C GLU A 26 -12.27 -4.94 -2.53
N PRO A 27 -11.99 -6.15 -2.02
CA PRO A 27 -10.63 -6.55 -1.60
C PRO A 27 -9.57 -6.38 -2.69
N VAL A 28 -9.96 -6.53 -3.96
CA VAL A 28 -9.08 -6.31 -5.11
C VAL A 28 -8.66 -4.84 -5.23
N ASP A 29 -9.55 -3.88 -4.93
CA ASP A 29 -9.22 -2.46 -4.94
C ASP A 29 -8.16 -2.14 -3.88
N ILE A 30 -8.28 -2.74 -2.70
CA ILE A 30 -7.30 -2.59 -1.61
C ILE A 30 -5.94 -3.15 -2.04
N ALA A 31 -5.92 -4.34 -2.66
CA ALA A 31 -4.69 -4.96 -3.15
C ALA A 31 -4.00 -4.11 -4.21
N ASN A 32 -4.76 -3.54 -5.14
CA ASN A 32 -4.23 -2.64 -6.17
C ASN A 32 -3.67 -1.36 -5.55
N ARG A 33 -4.39 -0.74 -4.62
CA ARG A 33 -3.92 0.46 -3.92
C ARG A 33 -2.64 0.21 -3.13
N VAL A 34 -2.47 -0.95 -2.50
CA VAL A 34 -1.22 -1.31 -1.81
C VAL A 34 -0.03 -1.39 -2.77
N ARG A 35 -0.22 -1.97 -3.97
CA ARG A 35 0.85 -2.01 -4.99
C ARG A 35 1.20 -0.61 -5.48
N THR A 36 0.19 0.19 -5.82
CA THR A 36 0.40 1.56 -6.27
C THR A 36 1.08 2.42 -5.21
N GLU A 37 0.66 2.35 -3.95
CA GLU A 37 1.32 3.05 -2.84
C GLU A 37 2.76 2.57 -2.65
N MET A 38 3.05 1.27 -2.83
CA MET A 38 4.41 0.74 -2.78
C MET A 38 5.29 1.35 -3.87
N ASP A 39 4.81 1.41 -5.11
CA ASP A 39 5.53 1.98 -6.25
C ASP A 39 5.78 3.49 -6.06
N ASN A 40 4.74 4.23 -5.65
CA ASN A 40 4.82 5.67 -5.45
C ASN A 40 5.81 6.07 -4.35
N ARG A 41 6.04 5.20 -3.38
CA ARG A 41 6.90 5.45 -2.22
C ARG A 41 8.24 4.73 -2.31
N ALA A 42 8.47 3.97 -3.37
CA ALA A 42 9.74 3.36 -3.65
C ALA A 42 10.78 4.43 -3.98
N TYR A 43 11.99 4.30 -3.44
CA TYR A 43 13.07 5.25 -3.67
C TYR A 43 14.38 4.54 -3.97
N ALA A 44 15.13 5.07 -4.93
CA ALA A 44 16.46 4.56 -5.27
C ALA A 44 17.48 4.99 -4.22
N ILE A 45 18.38 4.06 -3.86
CA ILE A 45 19.57 4.37 -3.05
C ILE A 45 20.84 4.34 -3.92
N PRO A 46 21.93 5.04 -3.53
CA PRO A 46 23.17 5.13 -4.32
C PRO A 46 23.81 3.78 -4.67
N SER A 47 23.47 2.72 -3.94
CA SER A 47 23.90 1.34 -4.23
C SER A 47 23.22 0.72 -5.45
N GLY A 48 22.38 1.47 -6.18
CA GLY A 48 21.64 1.00 -7.36
C GLY A 48 20.44 0.10 -7.05
N ARG A 49 20.04 0.00 -5.76
CA ARG A 49 18.84 -0.74 -5.35
C ARG A 49 17.69 0.24 -5.14
N THR A 50 16.47 -0.21 -5.41
CA THR A 50 15.25 0.52 -5.05
C THR A 50 14.70 -0.05 -3.76
N ILE A 51 14.48 0.80 -2.76
CA ILE A 51 13.89 0.40 -1.48
C ILE A 51 12.41 0.76 -1.49
N ALA A 52 11.55 -0.19 -1.13
CA ALA A 52 10.11 -0.01 -1.03
C ALA A 52 9.65 -0.04 0.45
N PRO A 53 8.51 0.58 0.78
CA PRO A 53 7.92 0.48 2.11
C PRO A 53 7.48 -0.97 2.42
N ASN A 54 7.46 -1.32 3.70
CA ASN A 54 7.06 -2.64 4.18
C ASN A 54 5.96 -2.62 5.24
N VAL A 55 5.55 -1.45 5.74
CA VAL A 55 4.44 -1.30 6.69
C VAL A 55 3.33 -0.53 6.00
N PHE A 56 2.14 -1.11 5.93
CA PHE A 56 0.95 -0.51 5.32
C PHE A 56 -0.15 -0.38 6.37
N THR A 57 -0.61 0.84 6.57
CA THR A 57 -1.79 1.17 7.39
C THR A 57 -2.91 1.56 6.45
N ILE A 58 -3.99 0.80 6.45
CA ILE A 58 -5.16 1.05 5.60
C ILE A 58 -6.26 1.61 6.48
N GLU A 59 -6.63 2.84 6.20
CA GLU A 59 -7.64 3.61 6.90
C GLU A 59 -8.95 3.53 6.15
N PHE A 60 -10.03 3.18 6.84
CA PHE A 60 -11.37 3.07 6.27
C PHE A 60 -12.33 4.04 6.96
N ALA A 61 -13.39 4.45 6.26
CA ALA A 61 -14.51 5.11 6.89
C ALA A 61 -15.11 4.25 8.01
N ALA A 62 -15.58 4.90 9.08
CA ALA A 62 -16.15 4.20 10.23
C ALA A 62 -17.32 3.28 9.84
N ASP A 63 -18.17 3.71 8.91
CA ASP A 63 -19.30 2.95 8.38
C ASP A 63 -18.90 1.64 7.69
N ASP A 64 -17.72 1.59 7.05
CA ASP A 64 -17.26 0.41 6.31
C ASP A 64 -16.37 -0.53 7.13
N PHE A 65 -15.85 -0.07 8.27
CA PHE A 65 -14.87 -0.81 9.04
C PHE A 65 -15.38 -2.15 9.55
N HIS A 66 -16.69 -2.31 9.78
CA HIS A 66 -17.29 -3.60 10.13
C HIS A 66 -17.01 -4.67 9.06
N ARG A 67 -17.16 -4.33 7.78
CA ARG A 67 -16.92 -5.27 6.66
C ARG A 67 -15.47 -5.73 6.61
N VAL A 68 -14.55 -4.83 6.94
CA VAL A 68 -13.11 -5.12 7.00
C VAL A 68 -12.79 -6.02 8.19
N GLN A 69 -13.49 -5.88 9.31
CA GLN A 69 -13.37 -6.80 10.44
C GLN A 69 -13.83 -8.22 10.08
N ASP A 70 -14.88 -8.36 9.26
CA ASP A 70 -15.34 -9.66 8.77
C ASP A 70 -14.28 -10.39 7.93
N TRP A 71 -13.51 -9.66 7.11
CA TRP A 71 -12.37 -10.22 6.37
C TRP A 71 -11.17 -10.54 7.26
N GLY A 72 -10.89 -9.67 8.24
CA GLY A 72 -9.92 -9.91 9.31
C GLY A 72 -8.50 -10.27 8.84
N ALA A 73 -7.85 -11.15 9.62
CA ALA A 73 -6.47 -11.58 9.40
C ALA A 73 -6.22 -12.24 8.02
N PRO A 74 -7.12 -13.09 7.46
CA PRO A 74 -6.93 -13.68 6.13
C PRO A 74 -6.66 -12.65 5.03
N LEU A 75 -7.38 -11.53 5.01
CA LEU A 75 -7.12 -10.48 4.02
C LEU A 75 -5.78 -9.79 4.26
N ALA A 76 -5.42 -9.51 5.51
CA ALA A 76 -4.13 -8.89 5.84
C ALA A 76 -2.95 -9.78 5.40
N GLU A 77 -3.02 -11.10 5.61
CA GLU A 77 -2.00 -12.05 5.17
C GLU A 77 -1.86 -12.08 3.64
N GLU A 78 -2.98 -12.06 2.92
CA GLU A 78 -2.97 -12.01 1.47
C GLU A 78 -2.40 -10.70 0.93
N LEU A 79 -2.78 -9.56 1.54
CA LEU A 79 -2.21 -8.26 1.16
C LEU A 79 -0.70 -8.20 1.42
N CYS A 80 -0.21 -8.87 2.47
CA CYS A 80 1.23 -9.03 2.68
C CYS A 80 1.87 -9.85 1.56
N ASP A 81 1.28 -10.97 1.15
CA ASP A 81 1.81 -11.78 0.05
C ASP A 81 1.79 -11.01 -1.29
N VAL A 82 0.70 -10.27 -1.56
CA VAL A 82 0.58 -9.38 -2.71
C VAL A 82 1.72 -8.35 -2.72
N ALA A 83 1.96 -7.67 -1.61
CA ALA A 83 3.04 -6.69 -1.47
C ALA A 83 4.43 -7.32 -1.67
N ILE A 84 4.69 -8.49 -1.08
CA ILE A 84 5.98 -9.20 -1.24
C ILE A 84 6.19 -9.62 -2.70
N ARG A 85 5.15 -10.17 -3.34
CA ARG A 85 5.21 -10.61 -4.73
C ARG A 85 5.43 -9.44 -5.67
N HIS A 86 4.75 -8.32 -5.43
CA HIS A 86 4.92 -7.07 -6.20
C HIS A 86 6.33 -6.50 -6.06
N ALA A 87 6.84 -6.38 -4.82
CA ALA A 87 8.21 -5.93 -4.57
C ALA A 87 9.24 -6.79 -5.32
N ARG A 88 9.07 -8.12 -5.34
CA ARG A 88 9.96 -9.01 -6.09
C ARG A 88 9.86 -8.78 -7.60
N ALA A 89 8.64 -8.62 -8.13
CA ALA A 89 8.41 -8.38 -9.56
C ALA A 89 9.05 -7.06 -10.03
N GLN A 90 9.01 -6.01 -9.19
CA GLN A 90 9.60 -4.70 -9.48
C GLN A 90 11.08 -4.59 -9.07
N ALA A 91 11.70 -5.69 -8.63
CA ALA A 91 13.08 -5.73 -8.12
C ALA A 91 13.35 -4.76 -6.93
N TYR A 92 12.33 -4.50 -6.11
CA TYR A 92 12.43 -3.71 -4.89
C TYR A 92 13.01 -4.52 -3.73
N SER A 93 13.76 -3.83 -2.87
CA SER A 93 14.25 -4.36 -1.61
C SER A 93 13.36 -3.89 -0.45
N LEU A 94 12.80 -4.84 0.29
CA LEU A 94 12.01 -4.57 1.49
C LEU A 94 12.92 -4.63 2.73
N ARG A 95 12.79 -3.65 3.63
CA ARG A 95 13.57 -3.55 4.87
C ARG A 95 12.76 -4.10 6.06
N GLY A 96 12.81 -5.42 6.25
CA GLY A 96 12.11 -6.11 7.35
C GLY A 96 10.88 -6.86 6.88
N SER A 97 10.04 -7.28 7.82
CA SER A 97 8.81 -8.01 7.52
C SER A 97 7.75 -7.09 6.94
N VAL A 98 6.97 -7.59 5.97
CA VAL A 98 5.79 -6.86 5.48
C VAL A 98 4.68 -6.96 6.51
N ARG A 99 4.02 -5.84 6.80
CA ARG A 99 2.91 -5.75 7.75
C ARG A 99 1.79 -4.91 7.15
N VAL A 100 0.57 -5.40 7.29
CA VAL A 100 -0.65 -4.68 6.93
C VAL A 100 -1.50 -4.53 8.19
N THR A 101 -2.08 -3.35 8.40
CA THR A 101 -2.96 -3.07 9.53
C THR A 101 -4.16 -2.27 9.05
N PHE A 102 -5.34 -2.61 9.53
CA PHE A 102 -6.59 -1.91 9.22
C PHE A 102 -6.97 -1.04 10.41
N VAL A 103 -7.30 0.22 10.15
CA VAL A 103 -7.76 1.18 11.17
C VAL A 103 -8.94 1.99 10.65
N VAL A 104 -9.67 2.62 11.55
CA VAL A 104 -10.66 3.64 11.20
C VAL A 104 -9.93 4.95 10.96
N GLY A 105 -10.18 5.59 9.82
CA GLY A 105 -9.65 6.92 9.51
C GLY A 105 -10.65 8.02 9.88
N ASP A 106 -10.12 9.16 10.30
CA ASP A 106 -10.90 10.38 10.48
C ASP A 106 -11.15 11.04 9.12
N ASP A 107 -12.34 11.64 8.93
CA ASP A 107 -12.70 12.42 7.73
C ASP A 107 -12.76 11.62 6.41
N LEU A 108 -13.08 10.33 6.47
CA LEU A 108 -13.32 9.49 5.28
C LEU A 108 -14.82 9.32 5.00
N GLU A 109 -15.19 9.49 3.74
CA GLU A 109 -16.56 9.25 3.26
C GLU A 109 -16.82 7.74 3.12
N PRO A 110 -18.05 7.25 3.36
CA PRO A 110 -18.38 5.85 3.11
C PRO A 110 -18.06 5.43 1.68
N GLY A 111 -17.43 4.28 1.53
CA GLY A 111 -16.91 3.76 0.26
C GLY A 111 -15.49 4.21 -0.08
N ASP A 112 -14.88 5.09 0.72
CA ASP A 112 -13.48 5.50 0.57
C ASP A 112 -12.56 4.81 1.59
N PHE A 113 -11.30 4.64 1.17
CA PHE A 113 -10.22 4.19 2.02
C PHE A 113 -8.90 4.85 1.59
N VAL A 114 -7.93 4.88 2.49
CA VAL A 114 -6.59 5.42 2.26
C VAL A 114 -5.57 4.39 2.68
N VAL A 115 -4.53 4.18 1.86
CA VAL A 115 -3.39 3.35 2.23
C VAL A 115 -2.22 4.28 2.51
N ASN A 116 -1.74 4.28 3.75
CA ASN A 116 -0.52 4.96 4.14
C ASN A 116 0.59 3.94 4.32
N SER A 117 1.75 4.21 3.72
CA SER A 117 2.91 3.36 3.87
C SER A 117 3.98 3.99 4.76
N SER A 118 4.75 3.13 5.42
CA SER A 118 5.89 3.50 6.25
C SER A 118 6.98 2.44 6.12
N GLN A 119 8.21 2.86 6.35
CA GLN A 119 9.33 1.94 6.49
C GLN A 119 9.52 1.65 7.98
N GLU A 120 9.74 0.39 8.33
CA GLU A 120 10.19 0.08 9.69
C GLU A 120 11.60 0.69 9.86
N LYS A 121 11.67 1.85 10.52
CA LYS A 121 12.92 2.42 10.98
C LYS A 121 13.42 1.45 12.04
N ILE A 122 14.44 0.64 11.71
CA ILE A 122 15.21 -0.07 12.72
C ILE A 122 15.70 1.00 13.69
N ALA A 123 15.11 1.04 14.88
CA ALA A 123 15.59 1.85 15.96
C ALA A 123 17.02 1.38 16.24
N ALA A 124 18.01 2.19 15.87
CA ALA A 124 19.35 2.00 16.37
C ALA A 124 19.27 1.99 17.91
N PRO A 125 19.90 1.03 18.61
CA PRO A 125 19.92 1.01 20.06
C PRO A 125 20.61 2.30 20.51
N HIS A 126 19.85 3.25 21.05
CA HIS A 126 20.46 4.37 21.74
C HIS A 126 20.97 3.82 23.06
N GLN A 127 22.27 3.55 23.04
CA GLN A 127 23.15 3.47 24.19
C GLN A 127 22.78 4.58 25.17
N GLU A 128 22.34 4.21 26.37
CA GLU A 128 22.26 5.12 27.50
C GLU A 128 23.67 5.68 27.72
N THR A 129 23.91 6.91 27.24
CA THR A 129 25.09 7.67 27.60
C THR A 129 24.91 8.11 29.05
N SER A 130 25.44 7.27 29.94
CA SER A 130 25.78 7.61 31.31
C SER A 130 26.63 8.88 31.32
N ALA A 131 26.00 10.01 31.65
CA ALA A 131 26.70 11.24 32.00
C ALA A 131 27.11 11.17 33.47
N ALA A 132 28.29 10.59 33.71
CA ALA A 132 29.05 10.84 34.92
C ALA A 132 29.70 12.22 34.83
N ALA A 133 29.28 13.15 35.70
CA ALA A 133 30.03 14.35 36.01
C ALA A 133 30.04 14.55 37.54
N THR A 134 31.15 14.15 38.14
CA THR A 134 31.56 14.39 39.52
C THR A 134 32.03 15.83 39.74
N GLY A 135 31.57 16.45 40.85
CA GLY A 135 32.20 17.58 41.56
C GLY A 135 31.22 18.68 42.02
N ALA A 136 30.64 18.65 43.24
CA ALA A 136 31.20 19.16 44.53
C ALA A 136 31.22 20.71 44.64
N PHE A 137 30.70 21.48 45.63
CA PHE A 137 30.05 21.33 46.95
C PHE A 137 29.51 22.71 47.43
N HIS A 138 28.30 22.79 48.03
CA HIS A 138 27.91 23.53 49.29
C HIS A 138 26.36 23.55 49.45
N ARG A 139 25.72 22.73 50.31
CA ARG A 139 25.33 22.90 51.74
C ARG A 139 24.35 24.09 51.96
N GLN A 140 23.13 24.02 52.53
CA GLN A 140 22.50 23.30 53.67
C GLN A 140 20.96 23.21 53.44
N ALA A 141 20.27 22.06 53.57
CA ALA A 141 19.66 21.42 54.75
C ALA A 141 18.24 21.91 55.16
N ARG A 142 17.20 21.07 54.98
CA ARG A 142 16.33 20.49 56.03
C ARG A 142 15.06 19.80 55.47
N THR A 143 14.91 18.52 55.84
CA THR A 143 13.75 17.59 55.79
C THR A 143 12.76 17.89 56.95
N PRO A 144 11.51 17.36 57.04
CA PRO A 144 11.16 15.94 56.83
C PRO A 144 9.79 15.53 56.25
N SER A 145 9.76 14.24 55.91
CA SER A 145 8.69 13.24 55.63
C SER A 145 7.57 13.21 56.71
N ALA A 146 6.37 12.62 56.61
CA ALA A 146 5.65 11.59 55.82
C ALA A 146 4.12 11.71 56.20
N PRO A 147 3.15 10.77 55.97
CA PRO A 147 3.14 9.48 55.24
C PRO A 147 1.90 9.21 54.32
N SER A 148 1.97 8.04 53.67
CA SER A 148 1.04 7.30 52.81
C SER A 148 -0.36 6.99 53.37
N GLN A 149 -1.40 6.93 52.51
CA GLN A 149 -2.47 5.91 52.51
C GLN A 149 -3.09 5.69 51.10
N ASN A 150 -3.61 4.48 50.90
CA ASN A 150 -3.87 3.79 49.64
C ASN A 150 -5.30 3.96 49.08
N ALA A 151 -5.47 3.71 47.76
CA ALA A 151 -6.30 2.64 47.17
C ALA A 151 -7.34 3.02 46.09
N ARG A 152 -7.42 2.11 45.09
CA ARG A 152 -8.40 1.88 43.97
C ARG A 152 -8.02 2.58 42.66
N GLY A 153 -7.49 1.88 41.64
CA GLY A 153 -8.11 0.83 40.80
C GLY A 153 -8.59 1.53 39.51
N GLU A 154 -8.25 1.18 38.27
CA GLU A 154 -8.38 -0.10 37.56
C GLU A 154 -7.42 -0.13 36.34
N ALA A 155 -6.64 -1.21 36.17
CA ALA A 155 -6.73 -2.21 35.10
C ALA A 155 -6.17 -1.82 33.71
N SER A 156 -4.86 -2.00 33.54
CA SER A 156 -4.22 -2.37 32.27
C SER A 156 -3.40 -3.63 32.53
N LEU A 157 -3.73 -4.75 31.86
CA LEU A 157 -2.96 -5.98 31.93
C LEU A 157 -1.99 -6.05 30.74
N PRO A 158 -0.67 -6.21 30.98
CA PRO A 158 0.28 -6.64 29.97
C PRO A 158 0.41 -8.16 30.01
N SER A 159 0.72 -8.81 28.88
CA SER A 159 1.41 -10.11 28.89
C SER A 159 2.09 -10.40 27.56
N ARG A 160 3.39 -10.11 27.58
CA ARG A 160 4.46 -10.68 26.78
C ARG A 160 4.43 -12.21 26.90
N ILE A 161 4.32 -12.93 25.78
CA ILE A 161 4.63 -14.36 25.72
C ILE A 161 5.88 -14.52 24.84
N ILE A 162 6.99 -14.77 25.52
CA ILE A 162 8.24 -15.29 24.94
C ILE A 162 8.08 -16.81 24.93
N LYS A 163 8.42 -17.47 23.82
CA LYS A 163 8.61 -18.93 23.76
C LYS A 163 10.07 -19.26 23.38
N PRO A 164 10.58 -20.45 23.78
CA PRO A 164 11.88 -20.59 24.42
C PRO A 164 12.98 -21.07 23.47
N ALA A 165 14.23 -20.77 23.83
CA ALA A 165 15.41 -21.44 23.31
C ALA A 165 15.57 -22.84 23.92
N ALA A 166 15.82 -23.84 23.09
CA ALA A 166 16.44 -25.11 23.47
C ALA A 166 17.07 -25.80 22.23
N PRO A 167 18.09 -26.67 22.43
CA PRO A 167 19.31 -26.68 21.64
C PRO A 167 19.40 -27.84 20.64
N HIS A 168 20.01 -27.62 19.48
CA HIS A 168 20.43 -28.71 18.59
C HIS A 168 21.83 -28.48 18.04
N THR A 169 22.75 -29.24 18.63
CA THR A 169 24.05 -29.66 18.15
C THR A 169 24.13 -29.89 16.63
N SER A 170 25.19 -29.37 16.03
CA SER A 170 25.70 -29.78 14.72
C SER A 170 26.15 -31.25 14.75
N PRO A 171 25.81 -32.06 13.74
CA PRO A 171 26.65 -33.16 13.30
C PRO A 171 27.33 -32.79 11.98
N ALA A 172 28.66 -32.93 11.97
CA ALA A 172 29.43 -33.05 10.76
C ALA A 172 29.20 -34.46 10.16
N TYR A 173 28.76 -34.52 8.91
CA TYR A 173 28.95 -35.64 7.97
C TYR A 173 28.75 -35.05 6.56
N GLY A 174 29.73 -35.09 5.66
CA GLY A 174 30.13 -36.31 4.95
C GLY A 174 29.25 -36.43 3.71
N GLY A 175 29.80 -36.03 2.56
CA GLY A 175 29.03 -35.64 1.38
C GLY A 175 28.18 -36.70 0.68
N ARG A 176 27.20 -36.20 -0.08
CA ARG A 176 26.85 -36.69 -1.42
C ARG A 176 26.06 -35.59 -2.13
N SER A 177 26.60 -35.09 -3.23
CA SER A 177 25.89 -34.23 -4.18
C SER A 177 24.84 -35.07 -4.91
N GLU A 178 23.56 -34.88 -4.57
CA GLU A 178 22.46 -35.25 -5.45
C GLU A 178 22.06 -34.02 -6.30
N PRO A 179 21.83 -34.19 -7.61
CA PRO A 179 21.51 -33.09 -8.50
C PRO A 179 20.06 -32.65 -8.23
N HIS A 180 19.90 -31.54 -7.51
CA HIS A 180 18.60 -30.87 -7.42
C HIS A 180 18.27 -30.30 -8.80
N ARG A 181 17.48 -31.09 -9.52
CA ARG A 181 16.60 -30.75 -10.65
C ARG A 181 16.55 -29.25 -10.93
N ALA A 182 16.99 -28.86 -12.12
CA ALA A 182 16.83 -27.51 -12.63
C ALA A 182 15.39 -27.03 -12.40
N ASP A 183 15.25 -25.96 -11.63
CA ASP A 183 14.06 -25.12 -11.61
C ASP A 183 13.64 -24.84 -13.07
N PRO A 184 12.35 -24.89 -13.42
CA PRO A 184 11.91 -24.50 -14.75
C PRO A 184 12.38 -23.06 -14.98
N SER A 185 13.23 -22.91 -16.00
CA SER A 185 13.71 -21.65 -16.53
C SER A 185 12.65 -20.55 -16.44
N PHE A 186 12.89 -19.55 -15.59
CA PHE A 186 12.20 -18.28 -15.65
C PHE A 186 12.51 -17.67 -17.00
N THR A 187 11.62 -17.85 -17.97
CA THR A 187 11.62 -17.06 -19.19
C THR A 187 11.28 -15.64 -18.74
N PRO A 188 12.17 -14.63 -18.93
CA PRO A 188 11.80 -13.27 -18.61
C PRO A 188 10.53 -12.92 -19.40
N PRO A 189 9.50 -12.34 -18.76
CA PRO A 189 8.31 -11.93 -19.49
C PRO A 189 8.74 -10.97 -20.61
N LYS A 190 8.24 -11.25 -21.83
CA LYS A 190 8.23 -10.34 -22.98
C LYS A 190 7.97 -8.91 -22.47
N PRO A 191 8.64 -7.85 -22.99
CA PRO A 191 8.49 -6.51 -22.42
C PRO A 191 7.01 -6.15 -22.36
N ALA A 192 6.47 -6.13 -21.14
CA ALA A 192 5.11 -5.72 -20.89
C ALA A 192 5.05 -4.25 -21.32
N VAL A 193 4.05 -3.91 -22.11
CA VAL A 193 3.77 -2.51 -22.44
C VAL A 193 3.60 -1.79 -21.10
N GLN A 194 4.46 -0.83 -20.81
CA GLN A 194 4.38 -0.02 -19.61
C GLN A 194 3.40 1.11 -19.85
N VAL A 195 2.37 1.17 -19.03
CA VAL A 195 1.42 2.29 -19.05
C VAL A 195 2.01 3.44 -18.27
N VAL A 196 1.98 4.64 -18.86
CA VAL A 196 2.45 5.87 -18.23
C VAL A 196 1.44 6.98 -18.45
N LEU A 197 1.16 7.74 -17.39
CA LEU A 197 0.37 8.96 -17.44
C LEU A 197 1.30 10.18 -17.39
N ASP A 198 1.24 11.02 -18.40
CA ASP A 198 1.91 12.32 -18.43
C ASP A 198 0.93 13.36 -17.87
N ILE A 199 1.15 13.79 -16.63
CA ILE A 199 0.28 14.71 -15.91
C ILE A 199 1.04 16.02 -15.74
N ASN A 200 0.60 17.05 -16.46
CA ASN A 200 1.26 18.38 -16.44
C ASN A 200 2.78 18.32 -16.72
N GLY A 201 3.24 17.33 -17.50
CA GLY A 201 4.65 17.14 -17.85
C GLY A 201 5.44 16.20 -16.93
N GLU A 202 4.85 15.70 -15.84
CA GLU A 202 5.44 14.67 -15.00
C GLU A 202 4.91 13.29 -15.39
N LEU A 203 5.80 12.29 -15.46
CA LEU A 203 5.47 10.93 -15.90
C LEU A 203 5.22 10.01 -14.71
N TYR A 204 4.03 9.44 -14.64
CA TYR A 204 3.60 8.49 -13.63
C TYR A 204 3.47 7.10 -14.25
N SER A 205 4.34 6.16 -13.86
CA SER A 205 4.23 4.76 -14.28
C SER A 205 3.07 4.07 -13.57
N ILE A 206 2.22 3.41 -14.35
CA ILE A 206 1.07 2.67 -13.84
C ILE A 206 1.37 1.18 -13.90
N ASN A 207 1.42 0.55 -12.73
CA ASN A 207 1.77 -0.86 -12.60
C ASN A 207 0.58 -1.73 -12.15
N SER A 208 -0.58 -1.12 -11.88
CA SER A 208 -1.82 -1.81 -11.49
C SER A 208 -3.05 -0.98 -11.82
N PHE A 209 -4.15 -1.66 -12.12
CA PHE A 209 -5.46 -1.08 -12.41
C PHE A 209 -6.53 -1.66 -11.47
N PRO A 210 -7.60 -0.91 -11.15
CA PRO A 210 -7.85 0.46 -11.58
C PRO A 210 -6.91 1.48 -10.91
N VAL A 211 -6.72 2.64 -11.55
CA VAL A 211 -6.01 3.79 -11.00
C VAL A 211 -6.96 4.99 -10.93
N VAL A 212 -7.08 5.57 -9.74
CA VAL A 212 -7.93 6.74 -9.48
C VAL A 212 -7.08 8.01 -9.45
N LEU A 213 -7.47 9.01 -10.24
CA LEU A 213 -6.90 10.34 -10.23
C LEU A 213 -7.85 11.33 -9.56
N GLY A 214 -7.29 12.25 -8.77
CA GLY A 214 -8.06 13.28 -8.09
C GLY A 214 -7.20 14.11 -7.15
N ARG A 215 -7.76 15.17 -6.56
CA ARG A 215 -7.04 16.04 -5.61
C ARG A 215 -7.01 15.49 -4.17
N GLY A 216 -7.79 14.44 -3.90
CA GLY A 216 -8.00 13.92 -2.56
C GLY A 216 -6.96 12.87 -2.18
N ARG A 217 -6.78 12.65 -0.88
CA ARG A 217 -5.89 11.62 -0.33
C ARG A 217 -6.34 10.19 -0.67
N THR A 218 -7.59 10.03 -1.08
CA THR A 218 -8.17 8.77 -1.54
C THR A 218 -7.90 8.49 -3.02
N ALA A 219 -7.26 9.39 -3.78
CA ALA A 219 -6.79 9.11 -5.13
C ALA A 219 -5.44 8.37 -5.12
N ASP A 220 -5.21 7.50 -6.12
CA ASP A 220 -3.93 6.82 -6.35
C ASP A 220 -2.86 7.81 -6.83
N ILE A 221 -3.28 8.75 -7.69
CA ILE A 221 -2.43 9.84 -8.18
C ILE A 221 -3.09 11.16 -7.81
N THR A 222 -2.41 11.91 -6.93
CA THR A 222 -2.86 13.22 -6.50
C THR A 222 -2.60 14.25 -7.59
N VAL A 223 -3.65 14.95 -8.00
CA VAL A 223 -3.58 16.07 -8.95
C VAL A 223 -3.92 17.36 -8.22
N GLU A 224 -2.92 18.21 -8.04
CA GLU A 224 -3.03 19.48 -7.32
C GLU A 224 -3.75 20.56 -8.15
N ASP A 225 -5.06 20.41 -8.30
CA ASP A 225 -5.89 21.40 -8.98
C ASP A 225 -7.24 21.59 -8.28
N ALA A 226 -7.62 22.85 -8.03
CA ALA A 226 -8.87 23.19 -7.36
C ALA A 226 -10.11 22.83 -8.19
N GLY A 227 -9.97 22.74 -9.52
CA GLY A 227 -11.03 22.29 -10.42
C GLY A 227 -11.18 20.77 -10.48
N VAL A 228 -10.29 20.01 -9.84
CA VAL A 228 -10.32 18.55 -9.77
C VAL A 228 -11.05 18.10 -8.50
N SER A 229 -11.81 17.01 -8.60
CA SER A 229 -12.58 16.44 -7.49
C SER A 229 -11.67 15.56 -6.64
N ARG A 230 -12.05 15.28 -5.38
CA ARG A 230 -11.24 14.43 -4.49
C ARG A 230 -10.92 13.07 -5.13
N ARG A 231 -11.95 12.43 -5.69
CA ARG A 231 -11.86 11.34 -6.67
C ARG A 231 -12.56 11.84 -7.93
N HIS A 232 -11.85 11.97 -9.04
CA HIS A 232 -12.37 12.64 -10.23
C HIS A 232 -12.49 11.69 -11.41
N LEU A 233 -11.43 10.92 -11.67
CA LEU A 233 -11.32 10.07 -12.84
C LEU A 233 -10.77 8.71 -12.42
N GLU A 234 -11.31 7.64 -12.98
CA GLU A 234 -10.75 6.29 -12.87
C GLU A 234 -10.30 5.84 -14.25
N ILE A 235 -9.12 5.23 -14.33
CA ILE A 235 -8.68 4.47 -15.49
C ILE A 235 -8.57 3.01 -15.07
N ASP A 236 -9.18 2.14 -15.84
CA ASP A 236 -9.27 0.71 -15.57
C ASP A 236 -8.80 -0.08 -16.80
N GLU A 237 -8.31 -1.30 -16.60
CA GLU A 237 -7.90 -2.18 -17.69
C GLU A 237 -8.85 -3.38 -17.76
N ARG A 238 -9.41 -3.64 -18.95
CA ARG A 238 -10.28 -4.78 -19.24
C ARG A 238 -9.82 -5.46 -20.52
N ASP A 239 -9.38 -6.71 -20.40
CA ASP A 239 -8.98 -7.55 -21.55
C ASP A 239 -7.91 -6.88 -22.45
N GLY A 240 -6.98 -6.12 -21.87
CA GLY A 240 -5.95 -5.37 -22.60
C GLY A 240 -6.42 -4.03 -23.18
N THR A 241 -7.68 -3.66 -22.95
CA THR A 241 -8.26 -2.35 -23.31
C THR A 241 -8.30 -1.44 -22.08
N TYR A 242 -7.94 -0.18 -22.25
CA TYR A 242 -7.98 0.81 -21.17
C TYR A 242 -9.25 1.64 -21.26
N ILE A 243 -9.90 1.83 -20.12
CA ILE A 243 -11.20 2.50 -20.03
C ILE A 243 -11.08 3.63 -19.02
N ALA A 244 -11.37 4.87 -19.44
CA ALA A 244 -11.51 6.02 -18.56
C ALA A 244 -12.99 6.24 -18.17
N SER A 245 -13.22 6.58 -16.92
CA SER A 245 -14.55 6.87 -16.36
C SER A 245 -14.50 8.08 -15.43
N ASP A 246 -15.37 9.06 -15.63
CA ASP A 246 -15.58 10.15 -14.67
C ASP A 246 -16.36 9.62 -13.44
N LEU A 247 -15.88 9.94 -12.24
CA LEU A 247 -16.43 9.45 -10.97
C LEU A 247 -17.49 10.39 -10.37
N GLY A 248 -18.26 11.08 -11.21
CA GLY A 248 -19.27 12.05 -10.76
C GLY A 248 -18.63 13.36 -10.32
N SER A 249 -17.62 13.81 -11.05
CA SER A 249 -16.87 15.01 -10.71
C SER A 249 -17.73 16.28 -10.84
N THR A 250 -17.34 17.35 -10.13
CA THR A 250 -18.12 18.61 -10.11
C THR A 250 -18.05 19.35 -11.44
N ASN A 251 -16.89 19.32 -12.11
CA ASN A 251 -16.63 20.06 -13.34
C ASN A 251 -16.66 19.18 -14.60
N GLY A 252 -16.81 17.85 -14.43
CA GLY A 252 -16.70 16.88 -15.51
C GLY A 252 -15.26 16.65 -16.00
N SER A 253 -15.11 15.57 -16.75
CA SER A 253 -13.90 15.21 -17.48
C SER A 253 -14.13 15.33 -18.99
N GLN A 254 -13.07 15.55 -19.77
CA GLN A 254 -13.08 15.51 -21.23
C GLN A 254 -12.03 14.53 -21.74
N LEU A 255 -12.35 13.77 -22.80
CA LEU A 255 -11.47 12.89 -23.53
C LEU A 255 -11.36 13.37 -24.98
N ASP A 256 -10.14 13.71 -25.39
CA ASP A 256 -9.79 14.24 -26.71
C ASP A 256 -10.63 15.47 -27.11
N GLY A 257 -10.91 16.33 -26.13
CA GLY A 257 -11.69 17.57 -26.30
C GLY A 257 -13.21 17.38 -26.29
N ALA A 258 -13.72 16.14 -26.20
CA ALA A 258 -15.14 15.85 -26.05
C ALA A 258 -15.46 15.47 -24.60
N PRO A 259 -16.66 15.77 -24.07
CA PRO A 259 -17.07 15.33 -22.74
C PRO A 259 -16.90 13.81 -22.55
N LEU A 260 -16.32 13.41 -21.42
CA LEU A 260 -16.21 12.02 -21.01
C LEU A 260 -17.52 11.62 -20.31
N ILE A 261 -18.42 11.02 -21.07
CA ILE A 261 -19.72 10.55 -20.55
C ILE A 261 -19.66 9.03 -20.40
N GLY A 262 -19.89 8.55 -19.17
CA GLY A 262 -19.81 7.13 -18.86
C GLY A 262 -18.40 6.59 -19.02
N ARG A 263 -18.30 5.31 -19.39
CA ARG A 263 -17.04 4.60 -19.62
C ARG A 263 -16.62 4.77 -21.07
N ARG A 264 -15.41 5.26 -21.34
CA ARG A 264 -14.87 5.38 -22.70
C ARG A 264 -13.49 4.74 -22.80
N GLU A 265 -13.28 4.03 -23.90
CA GLU A 265 -11.97 3.49 -24.24
C GLU A 265 -10.96 4.62 -24.48
N ILE A 266 -9.75 4.45 -23.97
CA ILE A 266 -8.61 5.32 -24.20
C ILE A 266 -7.48 4.54 -24.86
N SER A 267 -6.74 5.21 -25.73
CA SER A 267 -5.65 4.64 -26.51
C SER A 267 -4.36 5.42 -26.30
N ASN A 268 -3.23 4.86 -26.72
CA ASN A 268 -1.96 5.58 -26.68
C ASN A 268 -2.07 6.95 -27.36
N GLY A 269 -1.74 8.01 -26.63
CA GLY A 269 -1.85 9.40 -27.06
C GLY A 269 -3.15 10.10 -26.68
N SER A 270 -4.16 9.39 -26.18
CA SER A 270 -5.41 9.98 -25.70
C SER A 270 -5.15 11.05 -24.64
N VAL A 271 -5.85 12.17 -24.77
CA VAL A 271 -5.71 13.33 -23.89
C VAL A 271 -6.95 13.45 -23.03
N ILE A 272 -6.78 13.35 -21.72
CA ILE A 272 -7.84 13.53 -20.74
C ILE A 272 -7.64 14.87 -20.04
N SER A 273 -8.68 15.68 -19.97
CA SER A 273 -8.68 16.96 -19.27
C SER A 273 -9.67 16.93 -18.13
N MET A 274 -9.24 17.37 -16.95
CA MET A 274 -10.08 17.52 -15.75
C MET A 274 -9.63 18.76 -14.97
N GLY A 275 -10.56 19.65 -14.62
CA GLY A 275 -10.19 20.98 -14.09
C GLY A 275 -9.25 21.70 -15.05
N ARG A 276 -8.08 22.13 -14.57
CA ARG A 276 -6.98 22.66 -15.42
C ARG A 276 -5.90 21.61 -15.76
N ALA A 277 -6.00 20.42 -15.20
CA ALA A 277 -5.02 19.37 -15.41
C ALA A 277 -5.19 18.71 -16.78
N ARG A 278 -4.06 18.44 -17.45
CA ARG A 278 -4.01 17.71 -18.71
C ARG A 278 -3.20 16.43 -18.52
N ILE A 279 -3.83 15.30 -18.84
CA ILE A 279 -3.28 13.96 -18.71
C ILE A 279 -3.14 13.36 -20.10
N ILE A 280 -1.96 12.87 -20.47
CA ILE A 280 -1.75 12.12 -21.71
C ILE A 280 -1.52 10.66 -21.35
N PHE A 281 -2.36 9.78 -21.87
CA PHE A 281 -2.19 8.34 -21.74
C PHE A 281 -1.13 7.84 -22.70
N ARG A 282 -0.09 7.16 -22.20
CA ARG A 282 1.02 6.66 -23.01
C ARG A 282 1.24 5.17 -22.77
N LEU A 283 1.42 4.44 -23.87
CA LEU A 283 1.89 3.07 -23.88
C LEU A 283 3.36 3.07 -24.31
N MET A 284 4.26 2.73 -23.39
CA MET A 284 5.69 2.68 -23.65
C MET A 284 6.17 1.23 -23.68
N VAL A 285 7.01 0.88 -24.65
CA VAL A 285 7.74 -0.39 -24.61
C VAL A 285 9.07 -0.12 -23.92
N PRO A 286 9.36 -0.76 -22.77
CA PRO A 286 10.64 -0.56 -22.11
C PRO A 286 11.77 -0.93 -23.07
N ARG A 287 12.71 -0.01 -23.29
CA ARG A 287 13.90 -0.32 -24.11
C ARG A 287 14.73 -1.34 -23.35
N SER A 288 14.98 -2.48 -23.99
CA SER A 288 15.85 -3.56 -23.52
C SER A 288 17.32 -3.13 -23.48
#